data_AF-A0A7W1JAG8-F1
#
_entry.id   AF-A0A7W1JAG8-F1
#
_cell.length_a   1.000
_cell.length_b   1.000
_cell.length_c   1.000
_cell.angle_alpha   90.00
_cell.angle_beta   90.00
_cell.angle_gamma   90.00
#
_symmetry.space_group_name_H-M   'P 1'
#
loop_
_entity.id
_entity.type
_entity.pdbx_description
1 polymer ?
#
loop_
_entity_poly.entity_id
_entity_poly.type
_entity_poly.pdbx_seq_one_letter_code
_entity_poly.pdbx_strand_id
1 'polypeptide(L)'
;MRLIAVPLLLLAAAALSATDAIMLADFEADDSKVFETPPMGTIVAEHAKHGTHALRIVTAADAYPGIAFQGGKELARFHERPLFCMDIFNPSDQSVTFTVRADDAKSKDYGSRANDDGYSARPGWSTLRVNLTG
;
A
#
# COMPACT_ATOMS: atom_id res chain seq x y z
N MET A 1 -35.93 -16.62 41.97
CA MET A 1 -35.99 -16.85 40.53
C MET A 1 -34.77 -16.16 39.90
N ARG A 2 -33.75 -16.92 39.47
CA ARG A 2 -32.48 -16.37 38.96
C ARG A 2 -32.53 -16.31 37.43
N LEU A 3 -32.43 -15.11 36.86
CA LEU A 3 -32.19 -14.89 35.43
C LEU A 3 -30.71 -15.15 35.15
N ILE A 4 -30.40 -16.21 34.41
CA ILE A 4 -29.06 -16.46 33.86
C ILE A 4 -29.00 -15.72 32.53
N ALA A 5 -28.26 -14.62 32.48
CA ALA A 5 -27.93 -13.95 31.24
C ALA A 5 -26.89 -14.79 30.49
N VAL A 6 -27.28 -15.38 29.35
CA VAL A 6 -26.37 -16.07 28.44
C VAL A 6 -25.73 -14.99 27.56
N PRO A 7 -24.40 -14.76 27.63
CA PRO A 7 -23.76 -13.88 26.67
C PRO A 7 -23.78 -14.55 25.28
N LEU A 8 -24.55 -13.97 24.37
CA LEU A 8 -24.54 -14.31 22.95
C LEU A 8 -23.19 -13.86 22.39
N LEU A 9 -22.23 -14.78 22.37
CA LEU A 9 -20.92 -14.59 21.75
C LEU A 9 -21.09 -14.72 20.23
N LEU A 10 -21.40 -13.63 19.54
CA LEU A 10 -21.33 -13.55 18.09
C LEU A 10 -19.84 -13.52 17.67
N LEU A 11 -19.23 -14.71 17.53
CA LEU A 11 -18.09 -14.88 16.65
C LEU A 11 -18.61 -14.76 15.22
N ALA A 12 -18.77 -13.53 14.73
CA ALA A 12 -18.72 -13.28 13.31
C ALA A 12 -17.27 -13.51 12.87
N ALA A 13 -16.90 -14.78 12.69
CA ALA A 13 -15.78 -15.15 11.85
C ALA A 13 -16.16 -14.76 10.42
N ALA A 14 -16.02 -13.47 10.11
CA ALA A 14 -15.73 -13.08 8.75
C ALA A 14 -14.37 -13.72 8.45
N ALA A 15 -14.40 -14.96 7.98
CA ALA A 15 -13.40 -15.40 7.03
C ALA A 15 -13.56 -14.40 5.88
N LEU A 16 -12.83 -13.28 5.97
CA LEU A 16 -12.54 -12.48 4.80
C LEU A 16 -12.03 -13.52 3.81
N SER A 17 -12.81 -13.71 2.74
CA SER A 17 -12.31 -14.32 1.51
C SER A 17 -10.88 -13.84 1.39
N ALA A 18 -9.92 -14.77 1.34
CA ALA A 18 -8.59 -14.44 0.90
C ALA A 18 -8.80 -13.77 -0.46
N THR A 19 -8.82 -12.44 -0.45
CA THR A 19 -8.95 -11.66 -1.66
C THR A 19 -7.77 -12.13 -2.46
N ASP A 20 -8.02 -12.68 -3.65
CA ASP A 20 -6.96 -12.99 -4.60
C ASP A 20 -6.15 -11.68 -4.72
N ALA A 21 -5.01 -11.63 -4.04
CA ALA A 21 -4.20 -10.43 -3.86
C ALA A 21 -2.86 -10.78 -4.47
N ILE A 22 -2.47 -9.97 -5.45
CA ILE A 22 -1.17 -10.13 -6.08
C ILE A 22 -0.19 -9.29 -5.27
N MET A 23 0.83 -9.94 -4.73
CA MET A 23 1.94 -9.24 -4.11
C MET A 23 2.74 -8.54 -5.22
N LEU A 24 2.77 -7.20 -5.19
CA LEU A 24 3.59 -6.42 -6.11
C LEU A 24 5.03 -6.29 -5.61
N ALA A 25 5.21 -6.30 -4.29
CA ALA A 25 6.51 -6.18 -3.65
C ALA A 25 6.43 -6.56 -2.17
N ASP A 26 7.37 -7.39 -1.74
CA ASP A 26 7.65 -7.71 -0.35
C ASP A 26 9.06 -7.29 0.10
N PHE A 27 9.85 -6.71 -0.82
CA PHE A 27 11.21 -6.21 -0.60
C PHE A 27 12.24 -7.27 -0.20
N GLU A 28 11.94 -8.55 -0.43
CA GLU A 28 12.88 -9.64 -0.22
C GLU A 28 13.91 -9.73 -1.37
N ALA A 29 14.98 -10.49 -1.14
CA ALA A 29 16.18 -10.50 -2.00
C ALA A 29 15.98 -11.14 -3.39
N ASP A 30 14.88 -11.86 -3.61
CA ASP A 30 14.66 -12.70 -4.80
C ASP A 30 13.56 -12.15 -5.71
N ASP A 31 13.93 -11.68 -6.92
CA ASP A 31 13.12 -11.45 -8.15
C ASP A 31 11.69 -10.84 -8.05
N SER A 32 11.21 -10.42 -6.89
CA SER A 32 9.85 -9.91 -6.63
C SER A 32 9.73 -8.41 -6.96
N LYS A 33 10.40 -7.97 -8.02
CA LYS A 33 10.50 -6.53 -8.33
C LYS A 33 9.64 -6.18 -9.53
N VAL A 34 8.42 -5.76 -9.25
CA VAL A 34 7.63 -4.88 -10.13
C VAL A 34 8.16 -3.43 -10.07
N PHE A 35 9.45 -3.27 -9.70
CA PHE A 35 10.14 -2.00 -9.58
C PHE A 35 11.10 -1.84 -10.76
N GLU A 36 10.75 -1.01 -11.73
CA GLU A 36 11.72 -0.60 -12.75
C GLU A 36 12.57 0.60 -12.29
N THR A 37 12.04 1.45 -11.43
CA THR A 37 12.83 2.57 -10.87
C THR A 37 13.45 2.13 -9.54
N PRO A 38 14.77 2.34 -9.30
CA PRO A 38 15.35 2.15 -7.98
C PRO A 38 14.52 2.97 -6.99
N PRO A 39 13.97 2.36 -5.94
CA PRO A 39 13.21 3.12 -4.97
C PRO A 39 14.11 4.22 -4.40
N MET A 40 13.58 5.44 -4.19
CA MET A 40 14.29 6.51 -3.50
C MET A 40 14.37 6.21 -1.99
N GLY A 41 14.96 5.07 -1.66
CA GLY A 41 14.94 4.49 -0.33
C GLY A 41 15.93 3.34 -0.17
N THR A 42 16.02 2.84 1.06
CA THR A 42 16.90 1.75 1.44
C THR A 42 16.08 0.56 1.91
N ILE A 43 16.48 -0.66 1.53
CA ILE A 43 15.90 -1.88 2.09
C ILE A 43 16.48 -2.09 3.48
N VAL A 44 15.62 -2.30 4.46
CA VAL A 44 15.95 -2.38 5.88
C VAL A 44 15.15 -3.48 6.57
N ALA A 45 15.62 -3.99 7.71
CA ALA A 45 14.92 -5.06 8.44
C ALA A 45 13.88 -4.54 9.43
N GLU A 46 14.01 -3.27 9.87
CA GLU A 46 13.11 -2.68 10.83
C GLU A 46 11.73 -2.42 10.22
N HIS A 47 10.69 -2.65 11.02
CA HIS A 47 9.31 -2.39 10.66
C HIS A 47 8.86 -3.11 9.38
N ALA A 48 9.37 -4.31 9.11
CA ALA A 48 8.73 -5.22 8.16
C ALA A 48 7.40 -5.71 8.76
N LYS A 49 6.30 -5.59 7.99
CA LYS A 49 4.99 -6.17 8.36
C LYS A 49 4.74 -7.51 7.67
N HIS A 50 5.39 -7.73 6.54
CA HIS A 50 5.45 -9.00 5.82
C HIS A 50 6.92 -9.33 5.56
N GLY A 51 7.29 -10.61 5.62
CA GLY A 51 8.69 -11.02 5.42
C GLY A 51 9.63 -10.52 6.51
N THR A 52 10.85 -10.19 6.11
CA THR A 52 11.94 -9.72 6.96
C THR A 52 12.46 -8.33 6.56
N HIS A 53 12.03 -7.81 5.41
CA HIS A 53 12.49 -6.53 4.89
C HIS A 53 11.36 -5.54 4.62
N ALA A 54 11.70 -4.25 4.66
CA ALA A 54 10.85 -3.14 4.28
C ALA A 54 11.64 -2.11 3.48
N LEU A 55 10.94 -1.32 2.67
CA LEU A 55 11.53 -0.13 2.05
C LEU A 55 11.40 1.07 2.99
N ARG A 56 12.53 1.67 3.36
CA ARG A 56 12.60 2.95 4.07
C ARG A 56 12.79 4.08 3.08
N ILE A 57 11.88 5.05 3.08
CA ILE A 57 11.98 6.29 2.31
C ILE A 57 12.29 7.43 3.28
N VAL A 58 13.30 8.23 2.97
CA VAL A 58 13.67 9.42 3.76
C VAL A 58 13.51 10.65 2.88
N THR A 59 12.70 11.59 3.33
CA THR A 59 12.40 12.82 2.59
C THR A 59 13.35 13.94 3.01
N ALA A 60 14.10 14.51 2.07
CA ALA A 60 14.75 15.81 2.26
C ALA A 60 13.78 16.93 1.88
N ALA A 61 13.93 18.12 2.48
CA ALA A 61 13.00 19.25 2.31
C ALA A 61 12.78 19.69 0.84
N ASP A 62 13.77 19.44 -0.03
CA ASP A 62 13.76 19.87 -1.42
C ASP A 62 13.53 18.71 -2.42
N ALA A 63 13.21 17.52 -1.93
CA ALA A 63 13.01 16.33 -2.75
C ALA A 63 11.53 15.97 -2.83
N TYR A 64 11.15 15.33 -3.95
CA TYR A 64 9.84 14.68 -4.10
C TYR A 64 10.03 13.15 -4.08
N PRO A 65 10.41 12.58 -2.93
CA PRO A 65 10.72 11.16 -2.85
C PRO A 65 9.43 10.34 -2.98
N GLY A 66 9.56 9.20 -3.63
CA GLY A 66 8.47 8.28 -3.81
C GLY A 66 8.95 6.93 -4.28
N ILE A 67 7.97 6.08 -4.52
CA ILE A 67 8.15 4.78 -5.11
C ILE A 67 7.27 4.71 -6.35
N ALA A 68 7.82 4.18 -7.44
CA ALA A 68 7.09 3.95 -8.67
C ALA A 68 7.07 2.45 -8.95
N PHE A 69 5.86 1.90 -9.05
CA PHE A 69 5.64 0.56 -9.57
C PHE A 69 5.41 0.69 -11.07
N GLN A 70 6.32 0.14 -11.86
CA GLN A 70 6.34 0.25 -13.32
C GLN A 70 6.77 -1.10 -13.88
N GLY A 71 6.19 -1.48 -15.01
CA GLY A 71 6.41 -2.80 -15.60
C GLY A 71 5.71 -3.93 -14.85
N GLY A 72 5.94 -5.17 -15.28
CA GLY A 72 5.33 -6.37 -14.69
C GLY A 72 3.96 -6.74 -15.25
N LYS A 73 3.77 -8.04 -15.49
CA LYS A 73 2.51 -8.63 -16.01
C LYS A 73 1.35 -8.45 -15.04
N GLU A 74 1.67 -8.25 -13.76
CA GLU A 74 0.76 -8.02 -12.64
C GLU A 74 0.06 -6.67 -12.78
N LEU A 75 0.80 -5.61 -13.16
CA LEU A 75 0.21 -4.28 -13.38
C LEU A 75 -0.63 -4.23 -14.66
N ALA A 76 -0.34 -5.03 -15.68
CA ALA A 76 -1.10 -5.06 -16.93
C ALA A 76 -2.60 -5.43 -16.73
N ARG A 77 -2.92 -6.12 -15.62
CA ARG A 77 -4.28 -6.57 -15.28
C ARG A 77 -4.89 -5.79 -14.11
N PHE A 78 -4.39 -4.60 -13.79
CA PHE A 78 -4.90 -3.81 -12.66
C PHE A 78 -6.41 -3.52 -12.75
N HIS A 79 -6.97 -3.44 -13.97
CA HIS A 79 -8.41 -3.26 -14.17
C HIS A 79 -9.27 -4.39 -13.60
N GLU A 80 -8.70 -5.58 -13.40
CA GLU A 80 -9.38 -6.71 -12.75
C GLU A 80 -9.28 -6.63 -11.21
N ARG A 81 -8.41 -5.77 -10.68
CA ARG A 81 -8.08 -5.64 -9.26
C ARG A 81 -8.08 -4.16 -8.90
N PRO A 82 -9.26 -3.58 -8.66
CA PRO A 82 -9.43 -2.13 -8.53
C PRO A 82 -8.80 -1.55 -7.27
N LEU A 83 -8.27 -2.38 -6.35
CA LEU A 83 -7.75 -1.95 -5.08
C LEU A 83 -6.24 -2.18 -5.01
N PHE A 84 -5.48 -1.09 -4.92
CA PHE A 84 -4.08 -1.13 -4.50
C PHE A 84 -3.99 -0.99 -2.99
N CYS A 85 -3.18 -1.83 -2.36
CA CYS A 85 -2.95 -1.82 -0.92
C CYS A 85 -1.45 -1.69 -0.63
N MET A 86 -1.10 -0.88 0.37
CA MET A 86 0.28 -0.75 0.83
C MET A 86 0.30 -0.60 2.34
N ASP A 87 1.13 -1.40 3.00
CA ASP A 87 1.39 -1.26 4.42
C ASP A 87 2.47 -0.21 4.66
N ILE A 88 2.19 0.74 5.56
CA ILE A 88 3.06 1.89 5.82
C ILE A 88 3.28 2.01 7.33
N PHE A 89 4.55 2.10 7.72
CA PHE A 89 4.95 2.52 9.06
C PHE A 89 5.48 3.95 9.00
N ASN A 90 4.85 4.84 9.75
CA ASN A 90 5.33 6.21 9.91
C ASN A 90 6.04 6.35 11.28
N PRO A 91 7.37 6.55 11.32
CA PRO A 91 8.12 6.68 12.57
C PRO A 91 7.99 8.05 13.24
N SER A 92 7.41 9.05 12.57
CA SER A 92 7.29 10.40 13.12
C SER A 92 6.12 10.53 14.09
N ASP A 93 6.08 11.65 14.81
CA ASP A 93 4.99 12.04 15.70
C ASP A 93 3.84 12.78 14.99
N GLN A 94 3.97 13.01 13.68
CA GLN A 94 3.02 13.74 12.85
C GLN A 94 2.52 12.86 11.69
N SER A 95 1.32 13.14 11.17
CA SER A 95 0.86 12.45 9.95
C SER A 95 1.67 12.88 8.74
N VAL A 96 2.01 11.93 7.88
CA VAL A 96 2.64 12.19 6.57
C VAL A 96 1.58 12.07 5.49
N THR A 97 1.39 13.12 4.69
CA THR A 97 0.52 13.11 3.51
C THR A 97 1.32 12.70 2.29
N PHE A 98 0.71 11.94 1.39
CA PHE A 98 1.32 11.53 0.14
C PHE A 98 0.30 11.54 -0.99
N THR A 99 0.81 11.84 -2.18
CA THR A 99 0.08 11.77 -3.44
C THR A 99 0.15 10.35 -3.97
N VAL A 100 -0.98 9.82 -4.43
CA VAL A 100 -1.00 8.62 -5.26
C VAL A 100 -1.33 9.00 -6.69
N ARG A 101 -0.48 8.56 -7.60
CA ARG A 101 -0.62 8.75 -9.03
C ARG A 101 -0.68 7.39 -9.72
N ALA A 102 -1.63 7.24 -10.64
CA ALA A 102 -1.69 6.10 -11.54
C ALA A 102 -1.85 6.58 -12.98
N ASP A 103 -1.06 6.00 -13.88
CA ASP A 103 -1.08 6.26 -15.32
C ASP A 103 -1.40 4.96 -16.06
N ASP A 104 -2.18 5.05 -17.13
CA ASP A 104 -2.44 3.94 -18.05
C ASP A 104 -1.87 4.25 -19.45
N ALA A 105 -2.10 3.36 -20.41
CA ALA A 105 -1.63 3.56 -21.79
C ALA A 105 -2.28 4.77 -22.51
N LYS A 106 -3.32 5.37 -21.94
CA LYS A 106 -4.03 6.54 -22.47
C LYS A 106 -3.63 7.83 -21.76
N SER A 107 -2.92 7.76 -20.63
CA SER A 107 -2.39 8.94 -19.93
C SER A 107 -1.33 9.66 -20.79
N LYS A 108 -1.58 10.92 -21.12
CA LYS A 108 -0.74 11.80 -21.96
C LYS A 108 -0.28 13.06 -21.23
N ASP A 109 -1.10 13.57 -20.33
CA ASP A 109 -0.89 14.78 -19.55
C ASP A 109 -1.54 14.67 -18.15
N TYR A 110 -1.41 15.72 -17.34
CA TYR A 110 -1.97 15.78 -15.99
C TYR A 110 -3.49 15.51 -15.93
N GLY A 111 -4.26 15.94 -16.93
CA GLY A 111 -5.71 15.76 -16.95
C GLY A 111 -6.16 14.35 -17.32
N SER A 112 -5.25 13.53 -17.84
CA SER A 112 -5.52 12.16 -18.32
C SER A 112 -4.98 11.06 -17.40
N ARG A 113 -4.48 11.41 -16.22
CA ARG A 113 -3.97 10.48 -15.20
C ARG A 113 -4.83 10.57 -13.93
N ALA A 114 -4.86 9.48 -13.16
CA ALA A 114 -5.41 9.54 -11.82
C ALA A 114 -4.38 10.17 -10.90
N ASN A 115 -4.77 11.21 -10.16
CA ASN A 115 -3.94 11.88 -9.17
C ASN A 115 -4.80 12.27 -7.97
N ASP A 116 -4.47 11.73 -6.81
CA ASP A 116 -5.21 11.98 -5.57
C ASP A 116 -4.21 12.31 -4.45
N ASP A 117 -4.38 13.52 -3.91
CA ASP A 117 -3.51 14.14 -2.92
C ASP A 117 -4.06 14.02 -1.48
N GLY A 118 -5.06 13.15 -1.26
CA GLY A 118 -5.77 13.04 0.02
C GLY A 118 -5.25 11.99 1.01
N TYR A 119 -4.26 11.19 0.64
CA TYR A 119 -3.84 10.07 1.48
C TYR A 119 -2.87 10.49 2.57
N SER A 120 -3.01 9.88 3.75
CA SER A 120 -2.11 10.12 4.86
C SER A 120 -1.81 8.86 5.68
N ALA A 121 -0.60 8.80 6.22
CA ALA A 121 -0.16 7.80 7.19
C ALA A 121 0.02 8.49 8.54
N ARG A 122 -0.85 8.16 9.48
CA ARG A 122 -0.70 8.55 10.90
C ARG A 122 0.57 7.92 11.50
N PRO A 123 1.09 8.46 12.62
CA PRO A 123 2.15 7.81 13.39
C PRO A 123 1.87 6.32 13.65
N GLY A 124 2.90 5.49 13.43
CA GLY A 124 2.84 4.04 13.55
C GLY A 124 2.32 3.34 12.30
N TRP A 125 1.68 2.17 12.51
CA TRP A 125 1.19 1.32 11.43
C TRP A 125 -0.15 1.78 10.84
N SER A 126 -0.18 1.80 9.50
CA SER A 126 -1.39 2.00 8.71
C SER A 126 -1.35 1.14 7.45
N THR A 127 -2.52 0.92 6.86
CA THR A 127 -2.65 0.28 5.54
C THR A 127 -3.34 1.29 4.64
N LEU A 128 -2.61 1.77 3.65
CA LEU A 128 -3.14 2.55 2.55
C LEU A 128 -3.99 1.64 1.65
N ARG A 129 -5.14 2.14 1.23
CA ARG A 129 -6.02 1.50 0.25
C ARG A 129 -6.42 2.54 -0.78
N VAL A 130 -6.05 2.31 -2.03
CA VAL A 130 -6.32 3.22 -3.15
C VAL A 130 -7.24 2.50 -4.11
N ASN A 131 -8.38 3.12 -4.40
CA ASN A 131 -9.25 2.64 -5.46
C ASN A 131 -8.74 3.18 -6.81
N LEU A 132 -8.36 2.26 -7.70
CA LEU A 132 -7.83 2.52 -9.04
C LEU A 132 -8.94 2.53 -10.11
N THR A 133 -10.19 2.27 -9.76
CA THR A 133 -11.32 2.50 -10.68
C THR A 133 -11.80 3.94 -10.53
N GLY A 134 -11.45 4.77 -11.51
CA GLY A 134 -12.01 6.10 -11.75
C GLY A 134 -12.63 6.19 -13.13
#